data_AF-A0A7V8VED7-F1
#
_entry.id   AF-A0A7V8VED7-F1
#
_cell.length_a   1.000
_cell.length_b   1.000
_cell.length_c   1.000
_cell.angle_alpha   90.00
_cell.angle_beta   90.00
_cell.angle_gamma   90.00
#
_symmetry.space_group_name_H-M   'P 1'
#
loop_
_entity.id
_entity.type
_entity.pdbx_description
1 polymer ?
#
loop_
_entity_poly.entity_id
_entity_poly.type
_entity_poly.pdbx_seq_one_letter_code
_entity_poly.pdbx_strand_id
1 'polypeptide(L)'
;MSRCCSILWAGVLLSVAPLGCVHSQSTLGDHYRNWVDPAWPQRYNYAARQAVLAPFAQQALNGQFLNHTVWNWHFETGTDRLNGAGIEKLNSLARATPQPPTRIYLQTARDIAPTPENLDKLSALRDDLNARRAATIRKYMTTQLGPNVEIEVYVHDAPPPGMPARFGARAFADSATGYQGGIGGGLGGGGAGPTTGGTSTGGATPGTAGGTTGSMGR
;
A
#
# COMPACT_ATOMS: atom_id res chain seq x y z
N MET A 1 -46.80 15.10 -13.88
CA MET A 1 -47.40 15.74 -12.70
C MET A 1 -47.50 14.70 -11.58
N SER A 2 -47.13 15.10 -10.36
CA SER A 2 -47.18 14.34 -9.09
C SER A 2 -46.16 13.21 -8.91
N ARG A 3 -45.48 13.01 -7.77
CA ARG A 3 -45.30 13.75 -6.51
C ARG A 3 -44.09 13.09 -5.79
N CYS A 4 -43.35 13.88 -5.01
CA CYS A 4 -42.32 13.44 -4.06
C CYS A 4 -42.77 12.28 -3.15
N CYS A 5 -41.82 11.45 -2.72
CA CYS A 5 -41.82 10.91 -1.37
C CYS A 5 -40.39 10.74 -0.85
N SER A 6 -39.93 11.75 -0.12
CA SER A 6 -38.79 11.68 0.78
C SER A 6 -39.28 11.04 2.08
N ILE A 7 -38.64 9.97 2.55
CA ILE A 7 -38.83 9.46 3.90
C ILE A 7 -37.45 9.31 4.56
N LEU A 8 -37.13 10.30 5.39
CA LEU A 8 -36.21 10.19 6.51
C LEU A 8 -36.81 9.25 7.55
N TRP A 9 -36.05 8.26 8.02
CA TRP A 9 -36.30 7.61 9.30
C TRP A 9 -35.00 7.52 10.11
N ALA A 10 -34.89 8.42 11.09
CA ALA A 10 -33.98 8.28 12.21
C ALA A 10 -34.71 7.46 13.29
N GLY A 11 -34.29 6.22 13.50
CA GLY A 11 -34.81 5.33 14.54
C GLY A 11 -33.67 4.93 15.48
N VAL A 12 -33.51 5.68 16.57
CA VAL A 12 -32.72 5.27 17.73
C VAL A 12 -33.53 4.20 18.46
N LEU A 13 -33.24 2.93 18.20
CA LEU A 13 -33.76 1.80 18.97
C LEU A 13 -32.86 1.58 20.19
N LEU A 14 -33.31 2.07 21.35
CA LEU A 14 -32.87 1.57 22.65
C LEU A 14 -33.34 0.11 22.78
N SER A 15 -32.47 -0.85 22.48
CA SER A 15 -32.68 -2.25 22.83
C SER A 15 -32.25 -2.46 24.29
N VAL A 16 -33.22 -2.61 25.18
CA VAL A 16 -33.03 -3.15 26.52
C VAL A 16 -32.67 -4.62 26.38
N ALA A 17 -31.38 -4.94 26.51
CA ALA A 17 -30.93 -6.33 26.54
C ALA A 17 -31.33 -6.99 27.88
N PRO A 18 -31.84 -8.23 27.87
CA PRO A 18 -32.15 -8.95 29.09
C PRO A 18 -30.84 -9.31 29.82
N LEU A 19 -30.70 -8.80 31.04
CA LEU A 19 -29.71 -9.28 32.02
C LEU A 19 -30.09 -10.72 32.43
N GLY A 20 -29.70 -11.68 31.60
CA GLY A 20 -29.74 -13.09 31.96
C GLY A 20 -28.70 -13.39 33.04
N CYS A 21 -29.16 -13.80 34.23
CA CYS A 21 -28.31 -14.32 35.29
C CYS A 21 -27.60 -15.59 34.79
N VAL A 22 -26.33 -15.45 34.42
CA VAL A 22 -25.44 -16.59 34.14
C VAL A 22 -25.22 -17.33 35.46
N HIS A 23 -25.88 -18.48 35.63
CA HIS A 23 -25.67 -19.34 36.78
C HIS A 23 -24.25 -19.91 36.74
N SER A 24 -23.39 -19.49 37.67
CA SER A 24 -22.04 -20.02 37.87
C SER A 24 -22.08 -21.32 38.68
N GLN A 25 -22.69 -22.38 38.15
CA GLN A 25 -22.39 -23.71 38.67
C GLN A 25 -21.23 -24.27 37.85
N SER A 26 -20.02 -23.93 38.30
CA SER A 26 -18.76 -24.46 37.78
C SER A 26 -18.76 -25.97 37.90
N THR A 27 -19.06 -26.66 36.81
CA THR A 27 -18.93 -28.12 36.76
C THR A 27 -17.44 -28.48 36.64
N LEU A 28 -17.05 -29.70 37.01
CA LEU A 28 -15.67 -30.17 36.80
C LEU A 28 -15.21 -30.02 35.32
N GLY A 29 -16.16 -30.06 34.38
CA GLY A 29 -15.92 -29.82 32.95
C GLY A 29 -15.54 -28.38 32.61
N ASP A 30 -16.04 -27.39 33.36
CA ASP A 30 -15.67 -25.98 33.18
C ASP A 30 -14.25 -25.71 33.68
N HIS A 31 -13.84 -26.36 34.77
CA HIS A 31 -12.46 -26.34 35.22
C HIS A 31 -11.53 -26.93 34.14
N TYR A 32 -11.85 -28.09 33.55
CA TYR A 32 -10.99 -28.69 32.52
C TYR A 32 -10.80 -27.78 31.29
N ARG A 33 -11.85 -27.10 30.83
CA ARG A 33 -11.76 -26.14 29.71
C ARG A 33 -10.96 -24.88 30.04
N ASN A 34 -10.87 -24.50 31.32
CA ASN A 34 -10.00 -23.42 31.78
C ASN A 34 -8.51 -23.84 31.84
N TRP A 35 -8.23 -25.14 32.03
CA TRP A 35 -6.86 -25.68 32.07
C TRP A 35 -6.34 -26.15 30.71
N VAL A 36 -7.22 -26.56 29.79
CA VAL A 36 -6.85 -27.11 28.48
C VAL A 36 -7.68 -26.41 27.41
N ASP A 37 -7.01 -25.84 26.40
CA ASP A 37 -7.67 -25.30 25.21
C ASP A 37 -8.33 -26.45 24.42
N PRO A 38 -9.68 -26.53 24.38
CA PRO A 38 -10.37 -27.62 23.69
C PRO A 38 -10.16 -27.58 22.17
N ALA A 39 -9.68 -26.47 21.62
CA ALA A 39 -9.41 -26.29 20.20
C ALA A 39 -7.94 -26.56 19.83
N TRP A 40 -7.15 -27.13 20.76
CA TRP A 40 -5.80 -27.60 20.46
C TRP A 40 -5.84 -28.93 19.69
N PRO A 41 -5.06 -29.10 18.61
CA PRO A 41 -4.09 -28.15 18.04
C PRO A 41 -4.64 -27.28 16.89
N GLN A 42 -5.89 -27.46 16.47
CA GLN A 42 -6.42 -26.90 15.22
C GLN A 42 -6.38 -25.37 15.18
N ARG A 43 -6.72 -24.69 16.27
CA ARG A 43 -6.70 -23.22 16.35
C ARG A 43 -5.30 -22.65 16.18
N TYR A 44 -4.30 -23.27 16.80
CA TYR A 44 -2.90 -22.85 16.71
C TYR A 44 -2.30 -23.16 15.35
N ASN A 45 -2.61 -24.33 14.78
CA ASN A 45 -2.17 -24.67 13.43
C ASN A 45 -2.72 -23.70 12.38
N TYR A 46 -3.98 -23.27 12.52
CA TYR A 46 -4.56 -22.24 11.67
C TYR A 46 -3.84 -20.89 11.84
N ALA A 47 -3.65 -20.42 13.07
CA ALA A 47 -2.97 -19.16 13.35
C ALA A 47 -1.51 -19.16 12.85
N ALA A 48 -0.78 -20.25 13.09
CA ALA A 48 0.59 -20.43 12.61
C ALA A 48 0.65 -20.45 11.08
N ARG A 49 -0.30 -21.12 10.41
CA ARG A 49 -0.38 -21.12 8.94
C ARG A 49 -0.65 -19.72 8.39
N GLN A 50 -1.58 -18.98 8.98
CA GLN A 50 -1.87 -17.59 8.56
C GLN A 50 -0.67 -16.67 8.77
N ALA A 51 0.02 -16.80 9.91
CA ALA A 51 1.23 -16.05 10.22
C ALA A 51 2.36 -16.27 9.19
N VAL A 52 2.49 -17.49 8.67
CA VAL A 52 3.47 -17.81 7.63
C VAL A 52 2.98 -17.37 6.25
N LEU A 53 1.73 -17.64 5.89
CA LEU A 53 1.22 -17.35 4.54
C LEU A 53 1.06 -15.85 4.25
N ALA A 54 0.65 -15.06 5.24
CA ALA A 54 0.42 -13.61 5.06
C ALA A 54 1.64 -12.84 4.52
N PRO A 55 2.85 -12.95 5.09
CA PRO A 55 4.02 -12.26 4.55
C PRO A 55 4.44 -12.78 3.17
N PHE A 56 4.32 -14.09 2.90
CA PHE A 56 4.64 -14.64 1.58
C PHE A 56 3.67 -14.15 0.51
N ALA A 57 2.38 -14.02 0.83
CA ALA A 57 1.40 -13.44 -0.06
C ALA A 57 1.78 -12.01 -0.44
N GLN A 58 2.18 -11.19 0.53
CA GLN A 58 2.64 -9.82 0.26
C GLN A 58 3.92 -9.79 -0.61
N GLN A 59 4.88 -10.68 -0.36
CA GLN A 59 6.09 -10.78 -1.17
C GLN A 59 5.77 -11.17 -2.61
N ALA A 60 4.86 -12.12 -2.82
CA ALA A 60 4.41 -12.52 -4.14
C ALA A 60 3.74 -11.36 -4.90
N LEU A 61 2.87 -10.59 -4.22
CA LEU A 61 2.24 -9.40 -4.81
C LEU A 61 3.27 -8.33 -5.19
N ASN A 62 4.27 -8.08 -4.34
CA ASN A 62 5.34 -7.14 -4.65
C ASN A 62 6.18 -7.60 -5.85
N GLY A 63 6.48 -8.91 -5.94
CA GLY A 63 7.19 -9.49 -7.07
C GLY A 63 6.39 -9.39 -8.38
N GLN A 64 5.08 -9.66 -8.31
CA GLN A 64 4.17 -9.51 -9.44
C GLN A 64 4.11 -8.05 -9.92
N PHE A 65 4.00 -7.10 -8.99
CA PHE A 65 4.03 -5.67 -9.29
C PHE A 65 5.29 -5.29 -10.05
N LEU A 66 6.49 -5.67 -9.56
CA LEU A 66 7.76 -5.40 -10.24
C LEU A 66 7.84 -6.05 -11.62
N ASN A 67 7.34 -7.27 -11.75
CA ASN A 67 7.33 -7.96 -13.03
C ASN A 67 6.39 -7.29 -14.04
N HIS A 68 5.25 -6.74 -13.60
CA HIS A 68 4.29 -6.07 -14.48
C HIS A 68 4.68 -4.62 -14.79
N THR A 69 5.76 -4.10 -14.19
CA THR A 69 6.23 -2.74 -14.44
C THR A 69 7.05 -2.64 -15.72
N VAL A 70 6.64 -1.74 -16.61
CA VAL A 70 7.39 -1.27 -17.76
C VAL A 70 8.15 0.00 -17.37
N TRP A 71 9.47 -0.14 -17.29
CA TRP A 71 10.42 0.92 -16.95
C TRP A 71 10.74 1.85 -18.13
N ASN A 72 11.28 3.04 -17.81
CA ASN A 72 11.64 4.05 -18.82
C ASN A 72 12.65 3.54 -19.87
N TRP A 73 13.57 2.64 -19.50
CA TRP A 73 14.56 2.07 -20.43
C TRP A 73 13.98 1.05 -21.43
N HIS A 74 12.68 0.75 -21.38
CA HIS A 74 11.99 -0.02 -22.43
C HIS A 74 11.52 0.86 -23.59
N PHE A 75 11.69 2.17 -23.48
CA PHE A 75 11.37 3.14 -24.51
C PHE A 75 12.65 3.79 -25.04
N GLU A 76 12.58 4.32 -26.25
CA GLU A 76 13.60 5.24 -26.75
C GLU A 76 13.50 6.57 -25.98
N THR A 77 14.66 7.13 -25.61
CA THR A 77 14.77 8.36 -24.79
C THR A 77 13.97 9.52 -25.38
N GLY A 78 13.10 10.13 -24.58
CA GLY A 78 12.27 11.27 -24.97
C GLY A 78 11.08 10.93 -25.87
N THR A 79 10.85 9.64 -26.17
CA THR A 79 9.78 9.24 -27.09
C THR A 79 8.84 8.18 -26.48
N ASP A 80 7.76 7.91 -27.19
CA ASP A 80 6.76 6.88 -26.90
C ASP A 80 7.03 5.56 -27.64
N ARG A 81 8.15 5.45 -28.36
CA ARG A 81 8.51 4.25 -29.15
C ARG A 81 9.13 3.18 -28.24
N LEU A 82 8.62 1.97 -28.35
CA LEU A 82 9.16 0.80 -27.67
C LEU A 82 10.47 0.36 -28.34
N ASN A 83 11.49 0.11 -27.55
CA ASN A 83 12.72 -0.51 -28.03
C ASN A 83 12.62 -2.05 -28.00
N GLY A 84 13.66 -2.74 -28.47
CA GLY A 84 13.67 -4.22 -28.49
C GLY A 84 13.46 -4.85 -27.10
N ALA A 85 14.01 -4.26 -26.04
CA ALA A 85 13.81 -4.74 -24.68
C ALA A 85 12.35 -4.56 -24.21
N GLY A 86 11.72 -3.45 -24.57
CA GLY A 86 10.30 -3.19 -24.26
C GLY A 86 9.37 -4.16 -24.98
N ILE A 87 9.65 -4.46 -26.25
CA ILE A 87 8.91 -5.45 -27.04
C ILE A 87 9.01 -6.83 -26.39
N GLU A 88 10.23 -7.28 -26.06
CA GLU A 88 10.42 -8.57 -25.39
C GLU A 88 9.77 -8.62 -24.00
N LYS A 89 9.80 -7.51 -23.26
CA LYS A 89 9.10 -7.41 -21.97
C LYS A 89 7.61 -7.62 -22.14
N LEU A 90 6.97 -6.92 -23.09
CA LEU A 90 5.54 -7.07 -23.35
C LEU A 90 5.20 -8.48 -23.89
N ASN A 91 6.06 -9.06 -24.73
CA ASN A 91 5.92 -10.45 -25.18
C ASN A 91 5.95 -11.45 -24.01
N SER A 92 6.85 -11.23 -23.05
CA SER A 92 6.93 -12.07 -21.85
C SER A 92 5.66 -11.99 -21.00
N LEU A 93 5.06 -10.79 -20.88
CA LEU A 93 3.80 -10.59 -20.17
C LEU A 93 2.61 -11.22 -20.91
N ALA A 94 2.57 -11.10 -22.24
CA ALA A 94 1.53 -11.70 -23.06
C ALA A 94 1.53 -13.24 -22.99
N ARG A 95 2.70 -13.84 -22.78
CA ARG A 95 2.90 -15.29 -22.64
C ARG A 95 2.83 -15.79 -21.19
N ALA A 96 2.58 -14.91 -20.22
CA ALA A 96 2.56 -15.28 -18.81
C ALA A 96 1.39 -16.25 -18.51
N THR A 97 1.70 -17.33 -17.80
CA THR A 97 0.73 -18.33 -17.31
C THR A 97 0.52 -18.19 -15.80
N PRO A 98 -0.68 -18.46 -15.25
CA PRO A 98 -1.84 -19.09 -15.88
C PRO A 98 -2.71 -18.16 -16.74
N GLN A 99 -2.58 -16.84 -16.57
CA GLN A 99 -3.29 -15.85 -17.36
C GLN A 99 -2.41 -14.61 -17.58
N PRO A 100 -2.47 -13.97 -18.75
CA PRO A 100 -1.86 -12.68 -18.98
C PRO A 100 -2.35 -11.64 -17.97
N PRO A 101 -1.49 -10.71 -17.54
CA PRO A 101 -1.87 -9.72 -16.55
C PRO A 101 -2.85 -8.70 -17.12
N THR A 102 -3.93 -8.43 -16.38
CA THR A 102 -4.91 -7.38 -16.72
C THR A 102 -4.41 -5.98 -16.36
N ARG A 103 -3.41 -5.88 -15.47
CA ARG A 103 -2.84 -4.63 -15.00
C ARG A 103 -1.36 -4.56 -15.31
N ILE A 104 -0.96 -3.51 -16.01
CA ILE A 104 0.43 -3.18 -16.33
C ILE A 104 0.76 -1.84 -15.68
N TYR A 105 1.92 -1.75 -15.05
CA TYR A 105 2.38 -0.51 -14.42
C TYR A 105 3.40 0.16 -15.32
N LEU A 106 3.30 1.47 -15.49
CA LEU A 106 4.23 2.29 -16.26
C LEU A 106 4.96 3.23 -15.30
N GLN A 107 6.29 3.24 -15.35
CA GLN A 107 7.06 4.24 -14.63
C GLN A 107 6.84 5.63 -15.22
N THR A 108 6.71 6.65 -14.36
CA THR A 108 6.66 8.04 -14.78
C THR A 108 7.88 8.39 -15.64
N ALA A 109 7.65 9.03 -16.78
CA ALA A 109 8.68 9.54 -17.66
C ALA A 109 9.60 10.51 -16.92
N ARG A 110 10.89 10.18 -16.83
CA ARG A 110 11.93 11.02 -16.20
C ARG A 110 13.07 11.38 -17.16
N ASP A 111 12.92 10.99 -18.42
CA ASP A 111 13.89 11.10 -19.50
C ASP A 111 13.88 12.47 -20.20
N ILE A 112 12.92 13.34 -19.87
CA ILE A 112 12.91 14.74 -20.31
C ILE A 112 13.91 15.52 -19.46
N ALA A 113 14.97 16.02 -20.09
CA ALA A 113 15.98 16.83 -19.43
C ALA A 113 15.39 18.18 -18.96
N PRO A 114 15.60 18.59 -17.70
CA PRO A 114 15.19 19.90 -17.23
C PRO A 114 16.08 20.98 -17.87
N THR A 115 15.51 21.76 -18.80
CA THR A 115 16.13 23.00 -19.30
C THR A 115 15.49 24.20 -18.60
N PRO A 116 16.21 25.32 -18.39
CA PRO A 116 15.68 26.47 -17.66
C PRO A 116 14.41 27.07 -18.29
N GLU A 117 14.18 26.87 -19.59
CA GLU A 117 12.99 27.34 -20.29
C GLU A 117 11.75 26.43 -20.08
N ASN A 118 11.96 25.18 -19.64
CA ASN A 118 10.94 24.14 -19.59
C ASN A 118 10.61 23.66 -18.17
N LEU A 119 11.27 24.21 -17.14
CA LEU A 119 11.07 23.79 -15.74
C LEU A 119 9.60 23.84 -15.31
N ASP A 120 8.89 24.92 -15.66
CA ASP A 120 7.49 25.11 -15.29
C ASP A 120 6.53 24.17 -16.03
N LYS A 121 6.92 23.71 -17.23
CA LYS A 121 6.10 22.84 -18.10
C LYS A 121 6.46 21.37 -17.96
N LEU A 122 7.47 21.05 -17.16
CA LEU A 122 8.08 19.73 -17.12
C LEU A 122 7.08 18.66 -16.64
N SER A 123 6.24 18.98 -15.66
CA SER A 123 5.17 18.08 -15.20
C SER A 123 4.19 17.75 -16.33
N ALA A 124 3.66 18.76 -17.02
CA ALA A 124 2.72 18.58 -18.12
C ALA A 124 3.34 17.78 -19.29
N LEU A 125 4.61 18.05 -19.63
CA LEU A 125 5.33 17.31 -20.67
C LEU A 125 5.51 15.82 -20.29
N ARG A 126 5.77 15.53 -19.01
CA ARG A 126 5.86 14.15 -18.52
C ARG A 126 4.51 13.46 -18.57
N ASP A 127 3.43 14.13 -18.21
CA ASP A 127 2.08 13.56 -18.22
C ASP A 127 1.61 13.25 -19.65
N ASP A 128 1.86 14.15 -20.60
CA ASP A 128 1.60 13.93 -22.02
C ASP A 128 2.41 12.74 -22.56
N LEU A 129 3.69 12.65 -22.19
CA LEU A 129 4.55 11.53 -22.60
C LEU A 129 4.07 10.20 -21.98
N ASN A 130 3.67 10.20 -20.71
CA ASN A 130 3.11 9.03 -20.03
C ASN A 130 1.83 8.55 -20.72
N ALA A 131 0.93 9.47 -21.10
CA ALA A 131 -0.29 9.14 -21.81
C ALA A 131 -0.01 8.51 -23.18
N ARG A 132 0.97 9.03 -23.93
CA ARG A 132 1.42 8.44 -25.20
C ARG A 132 2.01 7.05 -25.01
N ARG A 133 2.93 6.87 -24.06
CA ARG A 133 3.51 5.55 -23.73
C ARG A 133 2.44 4.53 -23.34
N ALA A 134 1.48 4.92 -22.50
CA ALA A 134 0.37 4.07 -22.12
C ALA A 134 -0.53 3.70 -23.31
N ALA A 135 -0.73 4.61 -24.26
CA ALA A 135 -1.44 4.30 -25.51
C ALA A 135 -0.66 3.31 -26.38
N THR A 136 0.66 3.47 -26.51
CA THR A 136 1.53 2.53 -27.25
C THR A 136 1.51 1.14 -26.63
N ILE A 137 1.60 1.01 -25.30
CA ILE A 137 1.51 -0.28 -24.60
C ILE A 137 0.16 -0.94 -24.88
N ARG A 138 -0.96 -0.20 -24.71
CA ARG A 138 -2.30 -0.72 -24.99
C ARG A 138 -2.42 -1.21 -26.42
N LYS A 139 -1.98 -0.40 -27.39
CA LYS A 139 -1.99 -0.74 -28.81
C LYS A 139 -1.13 -1.99 -29.10
N TYR A 140 0.01 -2.15 -28.46
CA TYR A 140 0.84 -3.34 -28.65
C TYR A 140 0.16 -4.59 -28.08
N MET A 141 -0.34 -4.50 -26.84
CA MET A 141 -0.91 -5.67 -26.18
C MET A 141 -2.22 -6.16 -26.81
N THR A 142 -3.04 -5.27 -27.39
CA THR A 142 -4.24 -5.67 -28.13
C THR A 142 -3.92 -6.50 -29.38
N THR A 143 -2.72 -6.33 -29.96
CA THR A 143 -2.28 -7.18 -31.08
C THR A 143 -1.86 -8.59 -30.65
N GLN A 144 -1.47 -8.78 -29.38
CA GLN A 144 -0.92 -10.04 -28.87
C GLN A 144 -1.98 -10.93 -28.17
N LEU A 145 -2.89 -10.33 -27.41
CA LEU A 145 -3.79 -11.06 -26.50
C LEU A 145 -5.19 -11.38 -27.06
N GLY A 146 -5.47 -10.96 -28.30
CA GLY A 146 -6.78 -11.12 -28.92
C GLY A 146 -7.84 -10.15 -28.36
N PRO A 147 -9.08 -10.19 -28.91
CA PRO A 147 -10.09 -9.15 -28.71
C PRO A 147 -10.74 -9.09 -27.32
N ASN A 148 -10.50 -10.07 -26.44
CA ASN A 148 -11.29 -10.25 -25.21
C ASN A 148 -10.54 -9.94 -23.90
N VAL A 149 -9.30 -9.47 -23.94
CA VAL A 149 -8.53 -9.11 -22.73
C VAL A 149 -8.27 -7.61 -22.72
N GLU A 150 -9.06 -6.89 -21.92
CA GLU A 150 -8.82 -5.48 -21.65
C GLU A 150 -7.65 -5.33 -20.70
N ILE A 151 -6.71 -4.44 -21.04
CA ILE A 151 -5.54 -4.14 -20.22
C ILE A 151 -5.59 -2.71 -19.72
N GLU A 152 -5.54 -2.60 -18.40
CA GLU A 152 -5.42 -1.35 -17.69
C GLU A 152 -3.94 -1.01 -17.51
N VAL A 153 -3.54 0.17 -18.00
CA VAL A 153 -2.19 0.71 -17.81
C VAL A 153 -2.24 1.80 -16.75
N TYR A 154 -1.56 1.57 -15.64
CA TYR A 154 -1.47 2.51 -14.52
C TYR A 154 -0.09 3.18 -14.49
N VAL A 155 -0.05 4.50 -14.41
CA VAL A 155 1.21 5.23 -14.19
C VAL A 155 1.54 5.18 -12.69
N HIS A 156 2.66 4.57 -12.34
CA HIS A 156 3.14 4.48 -10.97
C HIS A 156 4.66 4.64 -10.92
N ASP A 157 5.13 5.55 -10.06
CA ASP A 157 6.55 5.82 -9.88
C ASP A 157 7.18 4.88 -8.84
N ALA A 158 7.33 3.62 -9.23
CA ALA A 158 8.02 2.65 -8.40
C ALA A 158 9.53 2.89 -8.44
N PRO A 159 10.25 2.71 -7.31
CA PRO A 159 11.70 2.67 -7.37
C PRO A 159 12.13 1.47 -8.23
N PRO A 160 13.15 1.63 -9.10
CA PRO A 160 13.68 0.53 -9.88
C PRO A 160 14.13 -0.61 -8.95
N PRO A 161 13.93 -1.88 -9.35
CA PRO A 161 14.40 -3.01 -8.58
C PRO A 161 15.92 -2.89 -8.42
N GLY A 162 16.37 -2.81 -7.18
CA GLY A 162 17.76 -2.63 -6.81
C GLY A 162 17.96 -3.02 -5.34
N MET A 163 19.20 -2.96 -4.87
CA MET A 163 19.54 -3.23 -3.46
C MET A 163 19.28 -2.01 -2.57
N PRO A 164 18.01 -1.69 -2.25
CA PRO A 164 17.72 -1.38 -0.86
C PRO A 164 16.60 -2.32 -0.42
N ALA A 165 16.98 -3.48 0.09
CA ALA A 165 16.06 -4.39 0.76
C ALA A 165 15.53 -3.69 2.02
N ARG A 166 14.59 -2.73 1.92
CA ARG A 166 14.07 -2.05 3.11
C ARG A 166 13.39 -3.03 4.05
N PHE A 167 12.81 -4.10 3.52
CA PHE A 167 12.24 -5.18 4.32
C PHE A 167 13.33 -6.01 5.02
N GLY A 168 14.39 -6.41 4.29
CA GLY A 168 15.51 -7.16 4.86
C GLY A 168 16.37 -6.34 5.82
N ALA A 169 16.66 -5.10 5.46
CA ALA A 169 17.46 -4.17 6.26
C ALA A 169 16.73 -3.73 7.52
N ARG A 170 15.41 -3.52 7.47
CA ARG A 170 14.62 -3.18 8.66
C ARG A 170 14.38 -4.41 9.52
N ALA A 171 14.05 -5.57 8.94
CA ALA A 171 14.00 -6.82 9.70
C ALA A 171 15.34 -7.20 10.34
N PHE A 172 16.47 -6.94 9.67
CA PHE A 172 17.81 -7.16 10.21
C PHE A 172 18.16 -6.13 11.29
N ALA A 173 17.89 -4.84 11.07
CA ALA A 173 18.09 -3.79 12.06
C ALA A 173 17.21 -4.02 13.31
N ASP A 174 15.97 -4.44 13.10
CA ASP A 174 15.03 -4.73 14.17
C ASP A 174 15.38 -6.07 14.86
N SER A 175 16.00 -7.03 14.15
CA SER A 175 16.52 -8.26 14.78
C SER A 175 17.64 -7.98 15.79
N ALA A 176 18.44 -6.92 15.56
CA ALA A 176 19.49 -6.50 16.48
C ALA A 176 18.93 -5.87 17.77
N THR A 177 17.70 -5.33 17.74
CA THR A 177 17.01 -4.74 18.90
C THR A 177 16.00 -5.69 19.54
N GLY A 178 15.99 -6.97 19.15
CA GLY A 178 15.12 -7.98 19.74
C GLY A 178 13.71 -8.02 19.16
N TYR A 179 13.55 -7.74 17.86
CA TYR A 179 12.28 -7.92 17.15
C TYR A 179 11.77 -9.36 17.25
N GLN A 180 10.92 -9.58 18.24
CA GLN A 180 9.98 -10.69 18.25
C GLN A 180 8.88 -10.29 17.27
N GLY A 181 8.85 -10.95 16.11
CA GLY A 181 7.80 -10.75 15.10
C GLY A 181 6.42 -10.89 15.73
N GLY A 182 5.81 -9.77 16.06
CA GLY A 182 4.46 -9.72 16.61
C GLY A 182 3.47 -9.94 15.49
N ILE A 183 2.99 -11.16 15.32
CA ILE A 183 1.64 -11.38 14.79
C ILE A 183 0.69 -10.90 15.90
N GLY A 184 0.48 -9.59 15.96
CA GLY A 184 -0.55 -8.99 16.80
C GLY A 184 -1.90 -9.44 16.27
N GLY A 185 -2.50 -10.45 16.90
CA GLY A 185 -3.90 -10.79 16.75
C GLY A 185 -4.77 -9.64 17.26
N GLY A 186 -4.95 -8.62 16.44
CA GLY A 186 -5.89 -7.52 16.66
C GLY A 186 -7.18 -7.78 15.88
N LEU A 187 -8.16 -8.36 16.55
CA LEU A 187 -9.56 -8.31 16.14
C LEU A 187 -9.99 -6.84 16.01
N GLY A 188 -10.45 -6.44 14.82
CA GLY A 188 -11.49 -5.43 14.60
C GLY A 188 -11.15 -3.96 14.94
N GLY A 189 -11.19 -3.11 13.91
CA GLY A 189 -11.35 -1.66 14.10
C GLY A 189 -10.73 -0.86 12.96
N GLY A 190 -11.56 -0.45 12.00
CA GLY A 190 -11.15 0.54 11.01
C GLY A 190 -10.88 1.90 11.65
N GLY A 191 -10.01 2.69 11.02
CA GLY A 191 -9.91 4.13 11.26
C GLY A 191 -8.49 4.66 11.42
N ALA A 192 -8.04 5.37 10.37
CA ALA A 192 -7.14 6.52 10.37
C ALA A 192 -5.72 6.38 10.98
N GLY A 193 -4.72 6.82 10.21
CA GLY A 193 -3.43 7.25 10.77
C GLY A 193 -3.61 8.37 11.82
N PRO A 194 -2.58 8.65 12.63
CA PRO A 194 -1.42 9.33 12.07
C PRO A 194 -0.06 8.86 12.62
N THR A 195 0.96 9.28 11.87
CA THR A 195 2.37 9.49 12.26
C THR A 195 2.67 9.57 13.77
N THR A 196 3.63 8.77 14.21
CA THR A 196 4.47 9.02 15.39
C THR A 196 5.89 8.65 14.93
N GLY A 197 6.83 9.56 14.75
CA GLY A 197 7.18 10.64 15.67
C GLY A 197 8.57 10.28 16.18
N GLY A 198 9.60 10.62 15.39
CA GLY A 198 10.98 10.36 15.72
C GLY A 198 11.41 11.16 16.94
N THR A 199 12.02 10.48 17.90
CA THR A 199 12.67 11.09 19.06
C THR A 199 14.02 11.65 18.62
N SER A 200 14.08 12.95 18.35
CA SER A 200 15.33 13.70 18.21
C SER A 200 15.75 14.25 19.57
N THR A 201 16.75 13.62 20.18
CA THR A 201 17.50 14.21 21.30
C THR A 201 18.46 15.25 20.75
N GLY A 202 18.05 16.52 20.77
CA GLY A 202 18.88 17.66 20.39
C GLY A 202 18.71 18.77 21.42
N GLY A 203 19.59 18.78 22.42
CA GLY A 203 19.72 19.89 23.36
C GLY A 203 20.79 20.86 22.87
N ALA A 204 20.38 22.09 22.52
CA ALA A 204 21.15 23.31 22.67
C ALA A 204 20.22 24.54 22.47
N THR A 205 20.36 25.48 23.40
CA THR A 205 19.65 26.75 23.68
C THR A 205 19.49 27.69 22.46
N PRO A 206 18.52 28.64 22.47
CA PRO A 206 18.77 29.95 23.09
C PRO A 206 17.56 30.55 23.85
N GLY A 207 17.87 31.47 24.76
CA GLY A 207 17.01 31.93 25.85
C GLY A 207 15.90 32.93 25.51
N THR A 208 15.02 33.12 26.49
CA THR A 208 14.06 34.22 26.55
C THR A 208 13.80 34.56 28.01
N ALA A 209 14.14 35.79 28.38
CA ALA A 209 13.59 36.59 29.47
C ALA A 209 14.19 38.00 29.26
N GLY A 210 13.50 39.12 29.35
CA GLY A 210 12.17 39.48 29.84
C GLY A 210 12.22 41.01 29.96
N GLY A 211 11.15 41.70 29.58
CA GLY A 211 11.15 43.16 29.42
C GLY A 211 11.29 43.95 30.73
N THR A 212 11.74 45.19 30.60
CA THR A 212 11.50 46.27 31.55
C THR A 212 11.16 47.58 30.83
N THR A 213 10.10 48.18 31.36
CA THR A 213 9.43 49.45 31.13
C THR A 213 10.37 50.67 31.21
N GLY A 214 10.15 51.70 30.39
CA GLY A 214 10.83 52.99 30.58
C GLY A 214 10.49 54.14 29.62
N SER A 215 9.79 55.14 30.17
CA SER A 215 9.75 56.58 29.81
C SER A 215 8.72 57.10 28.77
N MET A 216 7.68 57.74 29.31
CA MET A 216 7.15 59.03 28.80
C MET A 216 7.86 60.16 29.56
N GLY A 217 7.96 61.33 28.93
CA GLY A 217 8.96 62.35 29.23
C GLY A 217 8.67 63.32 30.39
N ARG A 218 9.73 64.03 30.79
CA ARG A 218 9.89 65.48 30.66
C ARG A 218 11.35 65.84 30.91
#